data_AF-A0A4U9VY30-F1
#
_entry.id   AF-A0A4U9VY30-F1
#
_cell.length_a   1.000
_cell.length_b   1.000
_cell.length_c   1.000
_cell.angle_alpha   90.00
_cell.angle_beta   90.00
_cell.angle_gamma   90.00
#
_symmetry.space_group_name_H-M   'P 1'
#
loop_
_entity.id
_entity.type
_entity.pdbx_description
1 polymer ?
#
loop_
_entity_poly.entity_id
_entity_poly.type
_entity_poly.pdbx_seq_one_letter_code
_entity_poly.pdbx_strand_id
1 'polypeptide(L)'
;MSEQLYIYLSLVFILAGFVKGVTGMGLPTVAMGLLGMFIPLPIAVALLVIPSFVTNMLQLFTGPSVRLIISRLWLMMLLIVAGTVSASSLLITINPAWSAFALGVALIVYAAFALVSPSFTVSQAREKWLSPVIGGVTGIITGATGVFVMPAVPFLQSLRFSKDELVQALGLSFTVSTVALAVGLYLHDAFRVEQFSLSFLSILPALVGMWLGQKVRARISAKTFQAVFSPVSDCARNGVDFTPLCLIHQTCRTGYRGCQCSLYDRVMLTPDFGRAEYPDENYGDNPLEATSDQGETATDEGGANLANRPLSVYIQRSFTADLFHRPVFIAVDGF
;
A
#
# COMPACT_ATOMS: atom_id res chain seq x y z
N MET A 1 -6.46 -37.28 1.91
CA MET A 1 -5.45 -36.23 1.63
C MET A 1 -4.37 -36.31 2.69
N SER A 2 -3.09 -36.31 2.30
CA SER A 2 -1.97 -36.51 3.22
C SER A 2 -1.78 -35.31 4.16
N GLU A 3 -1.62 -35.55 5.47
CA GLU A 3 -1.32 -34.52 6.47
C GLU A 3 -0.14 -33.63 6.05
N GLN A 4 0.83 -34.22 5.35
CA GLN A 4 2.00 -33.53 4.78
C GLN A 4 1.62 -32.38 3.85
N LEU A 5 0.58 -32.54 3.02
CA LEU A 5 0.13 -31.50 2.10
C LEU A 5 -0.48 -30.31 2.86
N TYR A 6 -1.23 -30.57 3.93
CA TYR A 6 -1.79 -29.51 4.77
C TYR A 6 -0.72 -28.71 5.51
N ILE A 7 0.30 -29.38 6.05
CA ILE A 7 1.45 -28.72 6.69
C ILE A 7 2.18 -27.85 5.67
N TYR A 8 2.46 -28.39 4.49
CA TYR A 8 3.12 -27.66 3.41
C TYR A 8 2.34 -26.42 2.98
N LEU A 9 1.03 -26.55 2.71
CA LEU A 9 0.17 -25.41 2.36
C LEU A 9 0.19 -24.35 3.48
N SER A 10 0.04 -24.78 4.73
CA SER A 10 0.03 -23.87 5.88
C SER A 10 1.33 -23.07 5.98
N LEU A 11 2.50 -23.72 5.82
CA LEU A 11 3.80 -23.04 5.83
C LEU A 11 3.93 -22.03 4.70
N VAL A 12 3.51 -22.40 3.48
CA VAL A 12 3.54 -21.50 2.33
C VAL A 12 2.64 -20.28 2.57
N PHE A 13 1.42 -20.48 3.07
CA PHE A 13 0.48 -19.38 3.33
C PHE A 13 0.91 -18.51 4.51
N ILE A 14 1.52 -19.07 5.57
CA ILE A 14 2.13 -18.29 6.66
C ILE A 14 3.26 -17.41 6.10
N LEU A 15 4.16 -17.97 5.30
CA LEU A 15 5.26 -17.22 4.72
C LEU A 15 4.77 -16.13 3.75
N ALA A 16 3.85 -16.47 2.86
CA ALA A 16 3.25 -15.52 1.91
C ALA A 16 2.48 -14.40 2.63
N GLY A 17 1.70 -14.77 3.66
CA GLY A 17 1.03 -13.83 4.55
C GLY A 17 2.03 -12.92 5.25
N PHE A 18 3.12 -13.46 5.78
CA PHE A 18 4.18 -12.70 6.44
C PHE A 18 4.79 -11.66 5.50
N VAL A 19 5.18 -12.05 4.28
CA VAL A 19 5.69 -11.10 3.28
C VAL A 19 4.67 -10.01 2.96
N LYS A 20 3.38 -10.35 2.84
CA LYS A 20 2.30 -9.38 2.66
C LYS A 20 2.14 -8.44 3.86
N GLY A 21 2.27 -8.95 5.09
CA GLY A 21 2.21 -8.13 6.30
C GLY A 21 3.35 -7.11 6.37
N VAL A 22 4.56 -7.53 5.97
CA VAL A 22 5.75 -6.66 5.96
C VAL A 22 5.70 -5.62 4.85
N THR A 23 5.38 -6.03 3.63
CA THR A 23 5.48 -5.16 2.43
C THR A 23 4.17 -4.49 2.04
N GLY A 24 3.03 -4.98 2.52
CA GLY A 24 1.69 -4.58 2.09
C GLY A 24 1.20 -5.28 0.81
N MET A 25 2.00 -6.18 0.22
CA MET A 25 1.69 -6.85 -1.04
C MET A 25 2.41 -8.22 -1.16
N GLY A 26 2.10 -9.02 -2.18
CA GLY A 26 2.93 -10.17 -2.51
C GLY A 26 2.51 -11.53 -1.94
N LEU A 27 1.38 -11.66 -1.24
CA LEU A 27 0.84 -12.98 -0.87
C LEU A 27 0.67 -13.89 -2.12
N PRO A 28 0.00 -13.44 -3.19
CA PRO A 28 -0.12 -14.24 -4.41
C PRO A 28 1.24 -14.51 -5.05
N THR A 29 2.13 -13.53 -5.07
CA THR A 29 3.48 -13.65 -5.68
C THR A 29 4.31 -14.74 -5.01
N VAL A 30 4.40 -14.71 -3.67
CA VAL A 30 5.17 -15.69 -2.89
C VAL A 30 4.50 -17.05 -2.95
N ALA A 31 3.18 -17.11 -2.74
CA ALA A 31 2.46 -18.37 -2.76
C ALA A 31 2.49 -19.04 -4.14
N MET A 32 2.27 -18.32 -5.24
CA MET A 32 2.36 -18.88 -6.59
C MET A 32 3.76 -19.37 -6.92
N GLY A 33 4.80 -18.62 -6.53
CA GLY A 33 6.19 -19.03 -6.75
C GLY A 33 6.54 -20.32 -6.00
N LEU A 34 5.98 -20.52 -4.81
CA LEU A 34 6.22 -21.73 -4.01
C LEU A 34 5.33 -22.90 -4.43
N LEU A 35 4.02 -22.68 -4.51
CA LEU A 35 3.05 -23.72 -4.87
C LEU A 35 3.26 -24.22 -6.31
N GLY A 36 3.58 -23.32 -7.25
CA GLY A 36 3.79 -23.67 -8.65
C GLY A 36 4.97 -24.63 -8.91
N MET A 37 5.85 -24.85 -7.93
CA MET A 37 6.91 -25.86 -8.01
C MET A 37 6.40 -27.29 -7.80
N PHE A 38 5.27 -27.46 -7.10
CA PHE A 38 4.80 -28.77 -6.65
C PHE A 38 3.41 -29.13 -7.17
N ILE A 39 2.59 -28.13 -7.48
CA ILE A 39 1.22 -28.32 -7.97
C ILE A 39 0.99 -27.55 -9.28
N PRO A 40 0.10 -28.04 -10.16
CA PRO A 40 -0.30 -27.33 -11.36
C PRO A 40 -0.78 -25.90 -11.06
N LEU A 41 -0.36 -24.95 -11.91
CA LEU A 41 -0.64 -23.52 -11.70
C LEU A 41 -2.14 -23.21 -11.51
N PRO A 42 -3.08 -23.75 -12.31
CA PRO A 42 -4.51 -23.51 -12.09
C PRO A 42 -4.99 -23.90 -10.68
N ILE A 43 -4.43 -24.97 -10.10
CA ILE A 43 -4.74 -25.42 -8.74
C ILE A 43 -4.15 -24.46 -7.71
N ALA A 44 -2.90 -24.03 -7.89
CA ALA A 44 -2.28 -23.03 -7.02
C ALA A 44 -3.09 -21.72 -6.99
N VAL A 45 -3.55 -21.27 -8.16
CA VAL A 45 -4.40 -20.08 -8.32
C VAL A 45 -5.70 -20.24 -7.57
N ALA A 46 -6.39 -21.37 -7.74
CA ALA A 46 -7.62 -21.69 -7.04
C ALA A 46 -7.44 -21.62 -5.51
N LEU A 47 -6.40 -22.25 -4.97
CA LEU A 47 -6.12 -22.25 -3.52
C LEU A 47 -5.90 -20.84 -2.96
N LEU A 48 -5.42 -19.91 -3.77
CA LEU A 48 -5.14 -18.53 -3.36
C LEU A 48 -6.36 -17.61 -3.34
N VAL A 49 -7.44 -17.95 -4.05
CA VAL A 49 -8.58 -17.04 -4.25
C VAL A 49 -9.15 -16.51 -2.93
N ILE A 50 -9.56 -17.40 -2.02
CA ILE A 50 -10.21 -17.02 -0.77
C ILE A 50 -9.25 -16.26 0.19
N PRO A 51 -8.04 -16.77 0.51
CA PRO A 51 -7.15 -16.06 1.43
C PRO A 51 -6.66 -14.73 0.84
N SER A 52 -6.43 -14.65 -0.48
CA SER A 52 -6.11 -13.39 -1.15
C SER A 52 -7.28 -12.41 -1.02
N PHE A 53 -8.50 -12.83 -1.33
CA PHE A 53 -9.69 -11.99 -1.21
C PHE A 53 -9.85 -11.43 0.20
N VAL A 54 -9.81 -12.29 1.23
CA VAL A 54 -9.98 -11.87 2.63
C VAL A 54 -8.88 -10.88 3.04
N THR A 55 -7.61 -11.22 2.80
CA THR A 55 -6.48 -10.35 3.20
C THR A 55 -6.46 -9.01 2.46
N ASN A 56 -6.87 -8.98 1.19
CA ASN A 56 -6.97 -7.75 0.41
C ASN A 56 -8.18 -6.90 0.82
N MET A 57 -9.29 -7.53 1.23
CA MET A 57 -10.45 -6.82 1.76
C MET A 57 -10.13 -6.15 3.10
N LEU A 58 -9.47 -6.86 4.01
CA LEU A 58 -8.98 -6.27 5.26
C LEU A 58 -8.08 -5.07 4.99
N GLN A 59 -7.23 -5.15 3.95
CA GLN A 59 -6.35 -4.05 3.52
C GLN A 59 -7.11 -2.89 2.87
N LEU A 60 -8.19 -3.15 2.13
CA LEU A 60 -9.01 -2.11 1.50
C LEU A 60 -9.72 -1.24 2.55
N PHE A 61 -10.14 -1.81 3.67
CA PHE A 61 -10.92 -1.10 4.69
C PHE A 61 -10.08 -0.52 5.83
N THR A 62 -8.76 -0.42 5.69
CA THR A 62 -7.90 0.16 6.74
C THR A 62 -8.01 1.68 6.88
N GLY A 63 -8.74 2.39 6.02
CA GLY A 63 -8.93 3.83 6.15
C GLY A 63 -10.13 4.39 5.38
N PRO A 64 -10.36 5.72 5.46
CA PRO A 64 -11.66 6.32 5.10
C PRO A 64 -11.84 6.62 3.60
N SER A 65 -10.80 6.43 2.78
CA SER A 65 -10.74 6.99 1.42
C SER A 65 -11.25 6.06 0.31
N VAL A 66 -11.79 4.89 0.67
CA VAL A 66 -12.19 3.83 -0.28
C VAL A 66 -13.06 4.35 -1.42
N ARG A 67 -14.09 5.15 -1.11
CA ARG A 67 -15.00 5.70 -2.12
C ARG A 67 -14.30 6.60 -3.14
N LEU A 68 -13.35 7.42 -2.68
CA LEU A 68 -12.57 8.33 -3.52
C LEU A 68 -11.59 7.55 -4.41
N ILE A 69 -10.99 6.49 -3.88
CA ILE A 69 -10.07 5.64 -4.64
C ILE A 69 -10.84 4.87 -5.72
N ILE A 70 -12.02 4.33 -5.40
CA ILE A 70 -12.89 3.65 -6.38
C ILE A 70 -13.28 4.61 -7.50
N SER A 71 -13.75 5.82 -7.19
CA SER A 71 -14.16 6.78 -8.22
C SER A 71 -12.98 7.27 -9.08
N ARG A 72 -11.77 7.31 -8.54
CA ARG A 72 -10.56 7.69 -9.28
C ARG A 72 -10.04 6.57 -10.19
N LEU A 73 -10.12 5.32 -9.74
CA LEU A 73 -9.53 4.15 -10.41
C LEU A 73 -10.55 3.25 -11.12
N TRP A 74 -11.83 3.63 -11.23
CA TRP A 74 -12.89 2.76 -11.74
C TRP A 74 -12.61 2.20 -13.14
N LEU A 75 -12.05 3.00 -14.06
CA LEU A 75 -11.65 2.53 -15.40
C LEU A 75 -10.55 1.49 -15.33
N MET A 76 -9.54 1.70 -14.48
CA MET A 76 -8.48 0.71 -14.26
C MET A 76 -9.09 -0.60 -13.76
N MET A 77 -10.03 -0.54 -12.80
CA MET A 77 -10.70 -1.74 -12.26
C MET A 77 -11.53 -2.46 -13.34
N LEU A 78 -12.27 -1.72 -14.16
CA LEU A 78 -13.07 -2.28 -15.25
C LEU A 78 -12.19 -3.02 -16.27
N LEU A 79 -11.07 -2.41 -16.67
CA LEU A 79 -10.14 -3.02 -17.62
C LEU A 79 -9.36 -4.18 -17.00
N ILE A 80 -9.09 -4.18 -15.69
CA ILE A 80 -8.56 -5.35 -14.97
C ILE A 80 -9.55 -6.51 -15.10
N VAL A 81 -10.83 -6.29 -14.83
CA VAL A 81 -11.85 -7.34 -14.90
C VAL A 81 -11.93 -7.89 -16.33
N ALA A 82 -12.08 -7.01 -17.32
CA ALA A 82 -12.17 -7.41 -18.72
C ALA A 82 -10.92 -8.17 -19.19
N GLY A 83 -9.72 -7.66 -18.88
CA GLY A 83 -8.46 -8.32 -19.22
C GLY A 83 -8.28 -9.66 -18.52
N THR A 84 -8.63 -9.75 -17.24
CA THR A 84 -8.48 -10.99 -16.46
C THR A 84 -9.42 -12.08 -16.95
N VAL A 85 -10.70 -11.76 -17.14
CA VAL A 85 -11.71 -12.75 -17.56
C VAL A 85 -11.47 -13.18 -19.01
N SER A 86 -11.04 -12.27 -19.90
CA SER A 86 -10.73 -12.64 -21.28
C SER A 86 -9.46 -13.52 -21.37
N ALA A 87 -8.45 -13.24 -20.56
CA ALA A 87 -7.18 -13.98 -20.56
C ALA A 87 -7.16 -15.22 -19.64
N SER A 88 -8.14 -15.42 -18.75
CA SER A 88 -8.14 -16.55 -17.80
C SER A 88 -8.17 -17.91 -18.48
N SER A 89 -8.73 -17.97 -19.68
CA SER A 89 -8.71 -19.18 -20.51
C SER A 89 -7.28 -19.64 -20.81
N LEU A 90 -6.35 -18.70 -21.00
CA LEU A 90 -4.94 -19.01 -21.31
C LEU A 90 -4.32 -19.81 -20.18
N LEU A 91 -4.61 -19.49 -18.92
CA LEU A 91 -4.08 -20.19 -17.75
C LEU A 91 -4.40 -21.69 -17.75
N ILE A 92 -5.53 -22.07 -18.34
CA ILE A 92 -6.11 -23.41 -18.28
C ILE A 92 -5.88 -24.18 -19.59
N THR A 93 -5.98 -23.50 -20.73
CA THR A 93 -6.00 -24.14 -22.06
C THR A 93 -4.63 -24.29 -22.68
N ILE A 94 -3.67 -23.41 -22.35
CA ILE A 94 -2.31 -23.53 -22.89
C ILE A 94 -1.53 -24.60 -22.12
N ASN A 95 -0.44 -25.09 -22.73
CA ASN A 95 0.44 -26.03 -22.06
C ASN A 95 0.88 -25.45 -20.69
N PRO A 96 0.71 -26.18 -19.58
CA PRO A 96 1.07 -25.71 -18.24
C PRO A 96 2.51 -25.16 -18.13
N ALA A 97 3.44 -25.68 -18.94
CA ALA A 97 4.81 -25.19 -19.00
C ALA A 97 4.90 -23.72 -19.48
N TRP A 98 4.06 -23.31 -20.44
CA TRP A 98 4.01 -21.93 -20.91
C TRP A 98 3.41 -20.99 -19.87
N SER A 99 2.36 -21.40 -19.15
CA SER A 99 1.80 -20.61 -18.05
C SER A 99 2.80 -20.44 -16.90
N ALA A 100 3.52 -21.52 -16.55
CA ALA A 100 4.58 -21.49 -15.54
C ALA A 100 5.77 -20.62 -15.98
N PHE A 101 6.16 -20.69 -17.26
CA PHE A 101 7.19 -19.84 -17.83
C PHE A 101 6.78 -18.37 -17.79
N ALA A 102 5.55 -18.03 -18.20
CA ALA A 102 5.02 -16.67 -18.14
C ALA A 102 4.97 -16.13 -16.70
N LEU A 103 4.55 -16.96 -15.74
CA LEU A 103 4.63 -16.65 -14.32
C LEU A 103 6.09 -16.34 -13.90
N GLY A 104 7.03 -17.23 -14.23
CA GLY A 104 8.44 -17.05 -13.90
C GLY A 104 9.03 -15.75 -14.46
N VAL A 105 8.74 -15.44 -15.73
CA VAL A 105 9.13 -14.17 -16.37
C VAL A 105 8.52 -12.99 -15.62
N ALA A 106 7.23 -13.02 -15.29
CA ALA A 106 6.58 -11.95 -14.55
C ALA A 106 7.21 -11.73 -13.16
N LEU A 107 7.60 -12.80 -12.47
CA LEU A 107 8.29 -12.74 -11.18
C LEU A 107 9.71 -12.15 -11.31
N ILE A 108 10.47 -12.55 -12.34
CA ILE A 108 11.82 -12.00 -12.61
C ILE A 108 11.73 -10.51 -12.94
N VAL A 109 10.80 -10.10 -13.81
CA VAL A 109 10.59 -8.69 -14.15
C VAL A 109 10.21 -7.88 -12.90
N TYR A 110 9.33 -8.41 -12.06
CA TYR A 110 8.96 -7.78 -10.81
C TYR A 110 10.15 -7.65 -9.85
N ALA A 111 10.93 -8.73 -9.68
CA ALA A 111 12.10 -8.72 -8.80
C ALA A 111 13.17 -7.73 -9.28
N ALA A 112 13.44 -7.69 -10.59
CA ALA A 112 14.37 -6.74 -11.19
C ALA A 112 13.90 -5.29 -10.98
N PHE A 113 12.62 -5.01 -11.18
CA PHE A 113 12.04 -3.69 -10.92
C PHE A 113 12.15 -3.31 -9.45
N ALA A 114 11.80 -4.23 -8.53
CA ALA A 114 11.87 -3.99 -7.10
C ALA A 114 13.31 -3.72 -6.63
N LEU A 115 14.30 -4.39 -7.24
CA LEU A 115 15.72 -4.20 -6.95
C LEU A 115 16.25 -2.84 -7.42
N VAL A 116 15.83 -2.40 -8.61
CA VAL A 116 16.18 -1.07 -9.14
C VAL A 116 15.47 0.04 -8.36
N SER A 117 14.24 -0.23 -7.90
CA SER A 117 13.39 0.72 -7.16
C SER A 117 13.30 2.11 -7.82
N PRO A 118 12.95 2.20 -9.11
CA PRO A 118 12.98 3.48 -9.82
C PRO A 118 11.91 4.43 -9.26
N SER A 119 12.33 5.61 -8.82
CA SER A 119 11.40 6.65 -8.40
C SER A 119 10.90 7.41 -9.62
N PHE A 120 9.66 7.18 -10.04
CA PHE A 120 8.97 7.99 -11.03
C PHE A 120 7.61 8.45 -10.50
N THR A 121 7.17 9.63 -10.93
CA THR A 121 5.85 10.17 -10.56
C THR A 121 5.04 10.44 -11.82
N VAL A 122 3.79 10.00 -11.83
CA VAL A 122 2.88 10.19 -12.98
C VAL A 122 2.08 11.48 -12.76
N SER A 123 1.98 12.30 -13.81
CA SER A 123 1.15 13.51 -13.79
C SER A 123 -0.34 13.18 -13.92
N GLN A 124 -1.22 13.97 -13.32
CA GLN A 124 -2.68 13.74 -13.38
C GLN A 124 -3.24 13.67 -14.81
N ALA A 125 -2.66 14.43 -15.75
CA ALA A 125 -3.05 14.37 -17.16
C ALA A 125 -2.76 13.00 -17.79
N ARG A 126 -1.61 12.40 -17.47
CA ARG A 126 -1.23 11.07 -17.96
C ARG A 126 -1.95 9.95 -17.22
N GLU A 127 -2.26 10.15 -15.94
CA GLU A 127 -3.02 9.19 -15.13
C GLU A 127 -4.34 8.77 -15.79
N LYS A 128 -5.12 9.72 -16.32
CA LYS A 128 -6.43 9.42 -16.94
C LYS A 128 -6.34 8.40 -18.09
N TRP A 129 -5.25 8.46 -18.86
CA TRP A 129 -5.00 7.56 -19.99
C TRP A 129 -4.21 6.31 -19.60
N LEU A 130 -3.25 6.44 -18.68
CA LEU A 130 -2.44 5.31 -18.21
C LEU A 130 -3.25 4.35 -17.34
N SER A 131 -4.15 4.85 -16.48
CA SER A 131 -4.99 4.02 -15.61
C SER A 131 -5.70 2.87 -16.33
N PRO A 132 -6.51 3.10 -17.40
CA PRO A 132 -7.16 2.00 -18.12
C PRO A 132 -6.17 1.08 -18.84
N VAL A 133 -5.08 1.62 -19.42
CA VAL A 133 -4.06 0.81 -20.12
C VAL A 133 -3.35 -0.11 -19.14
N ILE A 134 -2.89 0.42 -18.00
CA ILE A 134 -2.27 -0.34 -16.92
C ILE A 134 -3.26 -1.37 -16.37
N GLY A 135 -4.53 -0.99 -16.23
CA GLY A 135 -5.59 -1.92 -15.81
C GLY A 135 -5.74 -3.10 -16.77
N GLY A 136 -5.82 -2.84 -18.07
CA GLY A 136 -5.95 -3.87 -19.10
C GLY A 136 -4.73 -4.79 -19.17
N VAL A 137 -3.53 -4.22 -19.17
CA VAL A 137 -2.27 -5.01 -19.16
C VAL A 137 -2.16 -5.84 -17.90
N THR A 138 -2.46 -5.26 -16.73
CA THR A 138 -2.48 -6.01 -15.45
C THR A 138 -3.50 -7.14 -15.54
N GLY A 139 -4.71 -6.87 -16.05
CA GLY A 139 -5.76 -7.87 -16.21
C GLY A 139 -5.31 -9.04 -17.09
N ILE A 140 -4.72 -8.77 -18.25
CA ILE A 140 -4.23 -9.83 -19.16
C ILE A 140 -3.16 -10.69 -18.48
N ILE A 141 -2.17 -10.06 -17.84
CA ILE A 141 -1.11 -10.78 -17.10
C ILE A 141 -1.74 -11.60 -15.96
N THR A 142 -2.72 -11.04 -15.27
CA THR A 142 -3.43 -11.70 -14.17
C THR A 142 -4.19 -12.93 -14.66
N GLY A 143 -4.94 -12.79 -15.75
CA GLY A 143 -5.67 -13.91 -16.34
C GLY A 143 -4.72 -15.00 -16.82
N ALA A 144 -3.60 -14.64 -17.45
CA ALA A 144 -2.66 -15.61 -18.03
C ALA A 144 -1.73 -16.29 -17.00
N THR A 145 -1.43 -15.64 -15.86
CA THR A 145 -0.41 -16.12 -14.90
C THR A 145 -0.90 -16.25 -13.46
N GLY A 146 -2.03 -15.61 -13.13
CA GLY A 146 -2.54 -15.45 -11.76
C GLY A 146 -1.76 -14.46 -10.88
N VAL A 147 -0.78 -13.73 -11.43
CA VAL A 147 -0.07 -12.65 -10.74
C VAL A 147 -0.58 -11.29 -11.20
N PHE A 148 -0.98 -10.45 -10.25
CA PHE A 148 -1.54 -9.11 -10.49
C PHE A 148 -0.66 -7.98 -9.94
N VAL A 149 0.66 -8.21 -9.80
CA VAL A 149 1.60 -7.22 -9.27
C VAL A 149 2.07 -6.23 -10.34
N MET A 150 2.45 -6.74 -11.51
CA MET A 150 2.96 -5.92 -12.61
C MET A 150 1.90 -5.74 -13.69
N PRO A 151 1.74 -4.55 -14.29
CA PRO A 151 2.35 -3.25 -13.96
C PRO A 151 1.57 -2.40 -12.93
N ALA A 152 0.46 -2.90 -12.36
CA ALA A 152 -0.40 -2.14 -11.47
C ALA A 152 0.32 -1.56 -10.24
N VAL A 153 1.18 -2.32 -9.57
CA VAL A 153 1.82 -1.87 -8.33
C VAL A 153 2.74 -0.68 -8.56
N PRO A 154 3.74 -0.73 -9.47
CA PRO A 154 4.55 0.44 -9.79
C PRO A 154 3.72 1.65 -10.19
N PHE A 155 2.67 1.43 -10.98
CA PHE A 155 1.79 2.51 -11.39
C PHE A 155 1.10 3.15 -10.19
N LEU A 156 0.47 2.38 -9.31
CA LEU A 156 -0.19 2.89 -8.10
C LEU A 156 0.81 3.57 -7.14
N GLN A 157 2.04 3.05 -7.03
CA GLN A 157 3.12 3.66 -6.25
C GLN A 157 3.62 4.98 -6.84
N SER A 158 3.54 5.14 -8.17
CA SER A 158 3.90 6.38 -8.86
C SER A 158 2.84 7.48 -8.76
N LEU A 159 1.62 7.12 -8.32
CA LEU A 159 0.57 8.07 -8.02
C LEU A 159 0.85 8.73 -6.67
N ARG A 160 0.50 10.01 -6.55
CA ARG A 160 0.70 10.81 -5.33
C ARG A 160 -0.34 10.49 -4.25
N PHE A 161 -0.46 9.22 -3.87
CA PHE A 161 -1.26 8.77 -2.75
C PHE A 161 -0.51 8.95 -1.44
N SER A 162 -1.23 9.29 -0.37
CA SER A 162 -0.75 9.10 1.00
C SER A 162 -0.53 7.61 1.28
N LYS A 163 0.18 7.28 2.37
CA LYS A 163 0.47 5.88 2.73
C LYS A 163 -0.80 5.04 2.87
N ASP A 164 -1.82 5.57 3.52
CA ASP A 164 -3.08 4.85 3.76
C ASP A 164 -3.90 4.72 2.47
N GLU A 165 -3.91 5.75 1.62
CA GLU A 165 -4.56 5.67 0.30
C GLU A 165 -3.88 4.67 -0.62
N LEU A 166 -2.54 4.59 -0.61
CA LEU A 166 -1.80 3.61 -1.40
C LEU A 166 -2.12 2.19 -0.94
N VAL A 167 -2.13 1.95 0.37
CA VAL A 167 -2.48 0.64 0.95
C VAL A 167 -3.91 0.25 0.54
N GLN A 168 -4.86 1.17 0.62
CA GLN A 168 -6.26 0.96 0.19
C GLN A 168 -6.36 0.73 -1.33
N ALA A 169 -5.63 1.49 -2.16
CA ALA A 169 -5.63 1.34 -3.62
C ALA A 169 -5.06 -0.02 -4.06
N LEU A 170 -3.98 -0.47 -3.42
CA LEU A 170 -3.45 -1.82 -3.60
C LEU A 170 -4.47 -2.88 -3.17
N GLY A 171 -5.10 -2.70 -2.01
CA GLY A 171 -6.19 -3.56 -1.52
C GLY A 171 -7.35 -3.66 -2.52
N LEU A 172 -7.79 -2.53 -3.08
CA LEU A 172 -8.84 -2.46 -4.10
C LEU A 172 -8.42 -3.24 -5.35
N SER A 173 -7.28 -2.89 -5.94
CA SER A 173 -6.78 -3.48 -7.18
C SER A 173 -6.62 -4.99 -7.05
N PHE A 174 -6.05 -5.47 -5.95
CA PHE A 174 -5.84 -6.89 -5.72
C PHE A 174 -7.14 -7.64 -5.42
N THR A 175 -8.08 -7.01 -4.73
CA THR A 175 -9.41 -7.59 -4.52
C THR A 175 -10.13 -7.77 -5.85
N VAL A 176 -10.22 -6.71 -6.65
CA VAL A 176 -10.88 -6.75 -7.98
C VAL A 176 -10.22 -7.78 -8.88
N SER A 177 -8.88 -7.83 -8.90
CA SER A 177 -8.13 -8.84 -9.65
C SER A 177 -8.43 -10.26 -9.16
N THR A 178 -8.50 -10.47 -7.84
CA THR A 178 -8.81 -11.79 -7.25
C THR A 178 -10.22 -12.24 -7.60
N VAL A 179 -11.21 -11.34 -7.53
CA VAL A 179 -12.60 -11.64 -7.91
C VAL A 179 -12.70 -11.94 -9.41
N ALA A 180 -12.06 -11.12 -10.25
CA ALA A 180 -12.05 -11.35 -11.70
C ALA A 180 -11.41 -12.70 -12.07
N LEU A 181 -10.31 -13.05 -11.39
CA LEU A 181 -9.62 -14.32 -11.57
C LEU A 181 -10.48 -15.50 -11.10
N ALA A 182 -11.17 -15.36 -9.97
CA ALA A 182 -12.10 -16.37 -9.47
C ALA A 182 -13.25 -16.64 -10.47
N VAL A 183 -13.82 -15.57 -11.03
CA VAL A 183 -14.83 -15.67 -12.11
C VAL A 183 -14.23 -16.38 -13.32
N GLY A 184 -13.03 -15.99 -13.76
CA GLY A 184 -12.35 -16.63 -14.89
C GLY A 184 -12.11 -18.13 -14.68
N LEU A 185 -11.66 -18.53 -13.50
CA LEU A 185 -11.46 -19.95 -13.16
C LEU A 185 -12.78 -20.73 -13.10
N TYR A 186 -13.84 -20.11 -12.56
CA TYR A 186 -15.17 -20.71 -12.50
C TYR A 186 -15.76 -20.96 -13.89
N LEU A 187 -15.64 -19.98 -14.80
CA LEU A 187 -16.13 -20.08 -16.18
C LEU A 187 -15.45 -21.19 -17.02
N HIS A 188 -14.32 -21.70 -16.55
CA HIS A 188 -13.52 -22.72 -17.23
C HIS A 188 -13.38 -24.02 -16.40
N ASP A 189 -14.26 -24.23 -15.41
CA ASP A 189 -14.33 -25.45 -14.58
C ASP A 189 -13.03 -25.80 -13.82
N ALA A 190 -12.16 -24.81 -13.60
CA ALA A 190 -10.90 -24.97 -12.87
C ALA A 190 -11.03 -24.74 -11.36
N PHE A 191 -12.18 -24.22 -10.90
CA PHE A 191 -12.45 -23.97 -9.48
C PHE A 191 -13.47 -24.98 -8.92
N ARG A 192 -13.00 -26.16 -8.49
CA ARG A 192 -13.86 -27.23 -7.96
C ARG A 192 -14.01 -27.14 -6.43
N VAL A 193 -14.96 -27.91 -5.91
CA VAL A 193 -15.34 -27.94 -4.49
C VAL A 193 -14.16 -28.30 -3.58
N GLU A 194 -13.26 -29.17 -4.03
CA GLU A 194 -12.07 -29.54 -3.25
C GLU A 194 -11.08 -28.39 -3.09
N GLN A 195 -10.89 -27.56 -4.12
CA GLN A 195 -10.02 -26.38 -3.98
C GLN A 195 -10.66 -25.31 -3.11
N PHE A 196 -12.00 -25.21 -3.10
CA PHE A 196 -12.72 -24.27 -2.25
C PHE A 196 -12.48 -24.52 -0.76
N SER A 197 -12.62 -25.77 -0.31
CA SER A 197 -12.40 -26.12 1.10
C SER A 197 -10.94 -25.89 1.52
N LEU A 198 -9.97 -26.31 0.70
CA LEU A 198 -8.55 -26.08 0.96
C LEU A 198 -8.17 -24.60 0.95
N SER A 199 -8.74 -23.80 0.04
CA SER A 199 -8.56 -22.35 0.01
C SER A 199 -9.12 -21.71 1.28
N PHE A 200 -10.28 -22.17 1.75
CA PHE A 200 -10.89 -21.69 2.98
C PHE A 200 -10.05 -22.02 4.23
N LEU A 201 -9.55 -23.25 4.35
CA LEU A 201 -8.62 -23.64 5.40
C LEU A 201 -7.33 -22.80 5.40
N SER A 202 -6.90 -22.33 4.22
CA SER A 202 -5.70 -21.52 4.04
C SER A 202 -5.84 -20.06 4.51
N ILE A 203 -7.06 -19.60 4.86
CA ILE A 203 -7.30 -18.25 5.40
C ILE A 203 -6.55 -18.07 6.72
N LEU A 204 -6.70 -19.02 7.65
CA LEU A 204 -6.08 -18.95 8.97
C LEU A 204 -4.55 -18.81 8.91
N PRO A 205 -3.79 -19.69 8.22
CA PRO A 205 -2.35 -19.54 8.11
C PRO A 205 -1.94 -18.23 7.42
N ALA A 206 -2.68 -17.80 6.38
CA ALA A 206 -2.41 -16.53 5.70
C ALA A 206 -2.59 -15.31 6.62
N LEU A 207 -3.65 -15.29 7.43
CA LEU A 207 -3.91 -14.21 8.39
C LEU A 207 -2.90 -14.20 9.53
N VAL A 208 -2.52 -15.36 10.05
CA VAL A 208 -1.46 -15.49 11.06
C VAL A 208 -0.15 -14.93 10.52
N GLY A 209 0.24 -15.34 9.31
CA GLY A 209 1.40 -14.78 8.62
C GLY A 209 1.33 -13.27 8.49
N MET A 210 0.22 -12.75 7.95
CA MET A 210 0.02 -11.31 7.76
C MET A 210 0.12 -10.52 9.06
N TRP A 211 -0.48 -11.00 10.14
CA TRP A 211 -0.40 -10.37 11.44
C TRP A 211 1.03 -10.35 12.00
N LEU A 212 1.77 -11.46 11.88
CA LEU A 212 3.19 -11.52 12.27
C LEU A 212 4.02 -10.52 11.47
N GLY A 213 3.79 -10.45 10.15
CA GLY A 213 4.50 -9.52 9.26
C GLY A 213 4.21 -8.07 9.60
N GLN A 214 2.96 -7.73 9.93
CA GLN A 214 2.57 -6.38 10.36
C GLN A 214 3.24 -6.00 11.69
N LYS A 215 3.32 -6.92 12.66
CA LYS A 215 4.06 -6.69 13.91
C LYS A 215 5.53 -6.40 13.66
N VAL A 216 6.18 -7.16 12.77
CA VAL A 216 7.57 -6.92 12.39
C VAL A 216 7.71 -5.56 11.70
N ARG A 217 6.83 -5.23 10.75
CA ARG A 217 6.81 -3.93 10.06
C ARG A 217 6.71 -2.76 11.03
N ALA A 218 5.89 -2.87 12.08
CA ALA A 218 5.73 -1.84 13.10
C ALA A 218 6.99 -1.63 13.97
N ARG A 219 7.86 -2.65 14.06
CA ARG A 219 9.13 -2.60 14.82
C ARG A 219 10.31 -2.14 13.98
N ILE A 220 10.23 -2.27 12.65
CA ILE A 220 11.30 -1.86 11.73
C ILE A 220 11.21 -0.35 11.51
N SER A 221 12.25 0.39 11.94
CA SER A 221 12.37 1.81 11.61
C SER A 221 12.51 2.00 10.10
N ALA A 222 11.96 3.08 9.54
CA ALA A 222 12.02 3.36 8.10
C ALA A 222 13.44 3.32 7.51
N LYS A 223 14.47 3.58 8.33
CA LYS A 223 15.89 3.52 7.97
C LYS A 223 16.37 2.09 7.71
N THR A 224 15.96 1.12 8.54
CA THR A 224 16.37 -0.29 8.38
C THR A 224 15.66 -0.95 7.19
N PHE A 225 14.42 -0.56 6.89
CA PHE A 225 13.70 -1.05 5.72
C PHE A 225 14.37 -0.62 4.40
N GLN A 226 14.82 0.64 4.31
CA GLN A 226 15.57 1.14 3.16
C GLN A 226 16.92 0.44 2.98
N ALA A 227 17.63 0.13 4.07
CA ALA A 227 18.92 -0.58 4.02
C ALA A 227 18.80 -2.04 3.54
N VAL A 228 17.73 -2.75 3.91
CA VAL A 228 17.55 -4.18 3.57
C VAL A 228 16.93 -4.38 2.17
N PHE A 229 16.02 -3.49 1.73
CA PHE A 229 15.32 -3.63 0.45
C PHE A 229 15.93 -2.84 -0.71
N SER A 230 16.90 -1.96 -0.45
CA SER A 230 17.61 -1.23 -1.51
C SER A 230 19.13 -1.36 -1.34
N PRO A 231 19.71 -2.55 -1.61
CA PRO A 231 21.16 -2.74 -1.55
C PRO A 231 21.92 -1.77 -2.48
N VAL A 232 21.25 -1.25 -3.51
CA VAL A 232 21.84 -0.35 -4.52
C VAL A 232 21.89 1.12 -4.05
N SER A 233 21.04 1.53 -3.10
CA SER A 233 20.92 2.95 -2.75
C SER A 233 21.72 3.38 -1.51
N ASP A 234 22.20 2.42 -0.70
CA ASP A 234 23.12 2.70 0.41
C ASP A 234 24.56 2.85 -0.05
N CYS A 235 24.96 2.21 -1.16
CA CYS A 235 26.29 2.36 -1.74
C CYS A 235 26.55 3.77 -2.32
N ALA A 236 25.50 4.52 -2.65
CA ALA A 236 25.59 5.89 -3.14
C ALA A 236 25.38 6.96 -2.06
N ARG A 237 24.89 6.61 -0.86
CA ARG A 237 24.54 7.57 0.20
C ARG A 237 25.43 7.50 1.44
N ASN A 238 25.92 6.32 1.79
CA ASN A 238 26.95 6.19 2.81
C ASN A 238 28.28 6.17 2.06
N GLY A 239 28.93 7.33 1.97
CA GLY A 239 30.33 7.46 1.56
C GLY A 239 31.23 6.70 2.52
N VAL A 240 31.17 5.38 2.46
CA VAL A 240 32.19 4.52 3.04
C VAL A 240 33.29 4.50 2.00
N ASP A 241 34.28 5.35 2.22
CA ASP A 241 35.53 5.35 1.48
C ASP A 241 36.13 3.94 1.50
N PHE A 242 35.94 3.23 0.39
CA PHE A 242 36.81 2.13 -0.01
C PHE A 242 37.32 2.41 -1.43
N THR A 243 38.23 3.38 -1.51
CA THR A 243 39.33 3.32 -2.49
C THR A 243 40.35 2.34 -1.89
N PRO A 244 40.68 1.21 -2.56
CA PRO A 244 41.29 1.25 -3.89
C PRO A 244 40.77 0.15 -4.83
N LEU A 245 39.89 0.51 -5.75
CA LEU A 245 39.79 -0.15 -7.06
C LEU A 245 39.59 0.91 -8.14
N CYS A 246 40.39 1.97 -8.01
CA CYS A 246 40.73 2.85 -9.13
C CYS A 246 41.81 2.12 -9.94
N LEU A 247 41.40 1.17 -10.77
CA LEU A 247 42.16 0.46 -11.82
C LEU A 247 41.19 -0.61 -12.34
N ILE A 248 40.23 -0.24 -13.18
CA ILE A 248 40.24 -0.56 -14.60
C ILE A 248 39.03 0.20 -15.17
N HIS A 249 39.23 0.90 -16.29
CA HIS A 249 38.22 1.69 -17.03
C HIS A 249 38.08 3.18 -16.67
N GLN A 250 39.20 3.89 -16.49
CA GLN A 250 39.28 5.29 -16.88
C GLN A 250 39.43 5.41 -18.40
N THR A 251 38.31 5.58 -19.09
CA THR A 251 38.27 6.41 -20.30
C THR A 251 37.35 7.58 -20.01
N CYS A 252 37.91 8.57 -19.31
CA CYS A 252 37.45 9.95 -19.37
C CYS A 252 37.29 10.36 -20.83
N ARG A 253 36.05 10.50 -21.30
CA ARG A 253 35.76 11.48 -22.35
C ARG A 253 35.31 12.76 -21.67
N THR A 254 36.25 13.69 -21.69
CA THR A 254 36.14 15.12 -21.46
C THR A 254 34.91 15.75 -22.09
N GLY A 255 34.29 16.66 -21.33
CA GLY A 255 33.74 17.90 -21.88
C GLY A 255 32.24 18.09 -21.72
N TYR A 256 31.78 18.53 -20.56
CA TYR A 256 30.83 19.65 -20.41
C TYR A 256 30.88 20.14 -18.96
N ARG A 257 31.13 21.45 -18.78
CA ARG A 257 31.14 22.13 -17.49
C ARG A 257 29.74 22.09 -16.86
N GLY A 258 29.66 21.79 -15.56
CA GLY A 258 28.53 22.20 -14.71
C GLY A 258 27.91 21.11 -13.84
N CYS A 259 28.59 20.71 -12.75
CA CYS A 259 27.90 20.15 -11.58
C CYS A 259 28.42 20.86 -10.32
N GLN A 260 27.71 21.92 -9.92
CA GLN A 260 27.77 22.43 -8.55
C GLN A 260 26.94 21.49 -7.67
N CYS A 261 27.60 20.74 -6.80
CA CYS A 261 26.99 20.13 -5.62
C CYS A 261 26.93 21.20 -4.53
N SER A 262 25.73 21.69 -4.22
CA SER A 262 25.50 22.51 -3.03
C SER A 262 25.42 21.61 -1.80
N LEU A 263 26.54 21.48 -1.10
CA LEU A 263 26.62 21.07 0.29
C LEU A 263 26.03 22.19 1.15
N TYR A 264 24.87 21.97 1.77
CA TYR A 264 24.38 22.85 2.82
C TYR A 264 25.07 22.47 4.13
N ASP A 265 26.01 23.31 4.57
CA ASP A 265 26.80 23.17 5.77
C ASP A 265 25.96 23.23 7.05
N ARG A 266 26.33 22.37 8.01
CA ARG A 266 26.06 22.53 9.44
C ARG A 266 26.96 23.63 10.00
N VAL A 267 26.42 24.58 10.75
CA VAL A 267 27.11 25.16 11.93
C VAL A 267 26.07 25.53 13.00
N MET A 268 26.06 24.76 14.08
CA MET A 268 25.68 25.21 15.43
C MET A 268 26.78 26.18 15.91
N LEU A 269 26.44 27.28 16.58
CA LEU A 269 27.18 27.89 17.70
C LEU A 269 26.51 29.25 18.09
N THR A 270 25.96 29.31 19.32
CA THR A 270 25.86 30.56 20.11
C THR A 270 27.22 30.80 20.79
N PRO A 271 27.66 32.05 21.05
CA PRO A 271 27.42 32.68 22.37
C PRO A 271 27.27 34.23 22.36
N ASP A 272 26.95 34.77 23.54
CA ASP A 272 26.73 36.16 23.98
C ASP A 272 27.73 37.25 23.53
N PHE A 273 27.22 38.49 23.39
CA PHE A 273 27.63 39.76 24.07
C PHE A 273 27.43 41.01 23.19
N GLY A 274 26.86 42.08 23.77
CA GLY A 274 27.19 43.48 23.39
C GLY A 274 26.04 44.41 23.02
N ARG A 275 25.74 45.35 23.93
CA ARG A 275 24.91 46.56 23.74
C ARG A 275 25.43 47.47 22.60
N ALA A 276 24.51 48.20 21.95
CA ALA A 276 24.71 49.60 21.60
C ALA A 276 23.36 50.34 21.45
N GLU A 277 23.27 51.49 22.12
CA GLU A 277 22.18 52.46 22.25
C GLU A 277 21.90 53.33 21.00
N TYR A 278 20.63 53.74 20.85
CA TYR A 278 20.01 55.01 20.33
C TYR A 278 20.22 55.51 18.87
N PRO A 279 19.34 56.39 18.30
CA PRO A 279 18.20 57.11 18.90
C PRO A 279 16.83 57.14 18.16
N ASP A 280 15.84 57.64 18.91
CA ASP A 280 14.46 58.05 18.56
C ASP A 280 14.35 59.12 17.46
N GLU A 281 13.24 59.11 16.71
CA GLU A 281 12.56 60.36 16.30
C GLU A 281 11.05 60.19 16.12
N ASN A 282 10.33 61.14 16.75
CA ASN A 282 8.89 61.29 16.90
C ASN A 282 8.18 61.75 15.62
N TYR A 283 6.92 61.32 15.43
CA TYR A 283 5.87 62.24 14.96
C TYR A 283 4.53 61.84 15.58
N GLY A 284 4.07 62.66 16.52
CA GLY A 284 2.76 62.56 17.16
C GLY A 284 1.67 63.28 16.36
N ASP A 285 0.43 62.84 16.56
CA ASP A 285 -0.71 63.63 17.05
C ASP A 285 -2.06 63.21 16.42
N ASN A 286 -2.89 62.59 17.28
CA ASN A 286 -4.36 62.50 17.26
C ASN A 286 -4.99 63.90 17.53
N PRO A 287 -6.33 64.15 17.63
CA PRO A 287 -7.50 63.25 17.83
C PRO A 287 -8.81 63.68 17.08
N LEU A 288 -9.94 63.04 17.45
CA LEU A 288 -11.37 63.49 17.49
C LEU A 288 -12.31 62.48 16.78
N GLU A 289 -13.06 61.61 17.46
CA GLU A 289 -14.31 61.75 18.27
C GLU A 289 -15.64 61.65 17.49
N ALA A 290 -16.59 60.94 18.14
CA ALA A 290 -18.07 61.06 18.09
C ALA A 290 -18.86 60.40 16.93
N THR A 291 -19.59 59.29 17.15
CA THR A 291 -20.95 59.07 17.74
C THR A 291 -22.15 59.24 16.78
N SER A 292 -22.97 58.20 16.66
CA SER A 292 -24.46 58.20 16.51
C SER A 292 -24.89 56.75 16.23
N ASP A 293 -25.45 55.95 17.13
CA ASP A 293 -26.73 56.04 17.83
C ASP A 293 -27.95 55.96 16.88
N GLN A 294 -28.69 54.84 16.99
CA GLN A 294 -30.14 54.72 16.78
C GLN A 294 -30.57 53.33 17.27
N GLY A 295 -31.26 53.32 18.41
CA GLY A 295 -31.95 52.16 18.94
C GLY A 295 -33.39 52.06 18.43
N GLU A 296 -34.00 50.90 18.65
CA GLU A 296 -35.44 50.81 18.86
C GLU A 296 -35.78 49.60 19.75
N THR A 297 -36.55 49.89 20.80
CA THR A 297 -37.09 48.99 21.82
C THR A 297 -38.57 48.73 21.56
N ALA A 298 -39.04 47.49 21.65
CA ALA A 298 -40.42 47.09 21.99
C ALA A 298 -40.45 45.56 22.21
N THR A 299 -40.44 45.07 23.45
CA THR A 299 -41.59 44.66 24.29
C THR A 299 -42.29 43.36 23.86
N ASP A 300 -42.08 42.36 24.73
CA ASP A 300 -43.10 41.51 25.38
C ASP A 300 -43.45 40.12 24.82
N GLU A 301 -43.77 39.29 25.80
CA GLU A 301 -44.44 37.97 25.79
C GLU A 301 -43.59 36.70 25.62
N GLY A 302 -43.51 35.98 26.73
CA GLY A 302 -42.91 34.66 26.84
C GLY A 302 -43.77 33.54 26.26
N GLY A 303 -43.18 32.34 26.28
CA GLY A 303 -43.91 31.10 26.00
C GLY A 303 -43.15 30.18 25.07
N ALA A 304 -42.43 29.23 25.68
CA ALA A 304 -42.23 27.86 25.22
C ALA A 304 -42.15 27.59 23.70
N ASN A 305 -40.93 27.28 23.21
CA ASN A 305 -40.74 26.23 22.21
C ASN A 305 -39.25 25.85 22.07
N LEU A 306 -38.72 25.15 23.09
CA LEU A 306 -37.52 24.31 22.93
C LEU A 306 -37.94 22.89 22.55
N ALA A 307 -38.41 22.72 21.31
CA ALA A 307 -38.73 21.41 20.76
C ALA A 307 -38.58 21.41 19.23
N ASN A 308 -37.37 21.66 18.72
CA ASN A 308 -36.95 21.12 17.42
C ASN A 308 -35.45 21.32 17.14
N ARG A 309 -34.61 20.49 17.78
CA ARG A 309 -33.27 20.19 17.24
C ARG A 309 -33.12 18.66 17.13
N PRO A 310 -32.72 18.13 15.95
CA PRO A 310 -32.68 16.69 15.73
C PRO A 310 -31.60 16.01 16.58
N LEU A 311 -32.05 15.02 17.34
CA LEU A 311 -31.34 14.19 18.31
C LEU A 311 -30.44 13.14 17.63
N SER A 312 -29.59 13.53 16.68
CA SER A 312 -28.75 12.59 15.90
C SER A 312 -27.25 12.64 16.20
N VAL A 313 -26.79 13.49 17.12
CA VAL A 313 -25.34 13.70 17.36
C VAL A 313 -24.83 13.17 18.71
N TYR A 314 -25.69 12.66 19.59
CA TYR A 314 -25.26 12.24 20.94
C TYR A 314 -25.31 10.75 21.27
N ILE A 315 -25.78 9.87 20.37
CA ILE A 315 -25.86 8.42 20.66
C ILE A 315 -24.71 7.61 20.01
N GLN A 316 -23.99 8.13 19.02
CA GLN A 316 -22.89 7.37 18.39
C GLN A 316 -21.57 7.39 19.19
N ARG A 317 -21.45 8.22 20.24
CA ARG A 317 -20.22 8.37 21.03
C ARG A 317 -20.06 7.37 22.17
N SER A 318 -21.08 6.57 22.47
CA SER A 318 -21.08 5.67 23.65
C SER A 318 -20.99 4.18 23.32
N PHE A 319 -20.76 3.78 22.06
CA PHE A 319 -20.70 2.35 21.68
C PHE A 319 -19.40 1.86 21.02
N THR A 320 -18.36 2.70 20.94
CA THR A 320 -17.07 2.32 20.32
C THR A 320 -15.84 2.58 21.18
N ALA A 321 -16.00 2.84 22.48
CA ALA A 321 -14.86 3.17 23.37
C ALA A 321 -14.38 2.03 24.29
N ASP A 322 -15.07 0.89 24.41
CA ASP A 322 -14.82 -0.07 25.50
C ASP A 322 -14.21 -1.43 25.13
N LEU A 323 -13.69 -1.65 23.91
CA LEU A 323 -13.19 -3.00 23.54
C LEU A 323 -11.67 -3.16 23.32
N PHE A 324 -10.81 -2.15 23.48
CA PHE A 324 -9.38 -2.33 23.16
C PHE A 324 -8.34 -1.72 24.10
N HIS A 325 -8.70 -1.28 25.31
CA HIS A 325 -7.71 -0.83 26.29
C HIS A 325 -8.00 -1.32 27.70
N ARG A 326 -7.64 -2.57 28.01
CA ARG A 326 -7.19 -2.96 29.36
C ARG A 326 -6.06 -4.00 29.28
N PRO A 327 -4.89 -3.75 29.89
CA PRO A 327 -3.91 -4.79 30.16
C PRO A 327 -4.39 -5.61 31.37
N VAL A 328 -4.63 -6.91 31.18
CA VAL A 328 -4.91 -7.84 32.28
C VAL A 328 -3.56 -8.29 32.84
N PHE A 329 -3.17 -7.74 34.00
CA PHE A 329 -2.19 -8.34 34.89
C PHE A 329 -2.89 -9.48 35.64
N ILE A 330 -2.46 -10.72 35.43
CA ILE A 330 -2.83 -11.85 36.30
C ILE A 330 -1.66 -12.00 37.28
N ALA A 331 -1.88 -11.57 38.52
CA ALA A 331 -1.06 -11.96 39.65
C ALA A 331 -1.37 -13.44 39.96
N VAL A 332 -0.32 -14.26 40.00
CA VAL A 332 -0.38 -15.63 40.49
C VAL A 332 -0.07 -15.58 41.97
N ASP A 333 -1.10 -15.62 42.81
CA ASP A 333 -0.95 -15.94 44.23
C ASP A 333 -1.30 -17.41 44.46
N GLY A 334 -0.46 -18.05 45.27
CA GLY A 334 -0.27 -19.49 45.31
C GLY A 334 -1.35 -20.31 45.99
N PHE A 335 -1.29 -21.61 45.66
CA PHE A 335 -1.51 -22.77 46.53
C PHE A 335 -0.73 -23.94 45.94
#